data_AF-A0A928P3U3-F1
#
_entry.id   AF-A0A928P3U3-F1
#
_cell.length_a   1.000
_cell.length_b   1.000
_cell.length_c   1.000
_cell.angle_alpha   90.00
_cell.angle_beta   90.00
_cell.angle_gamma   90.00
#
_symmetry.space_group_name_H-M   'P 1'
#
loop_
_entity.id
_entity.type
_entity.pdbx_description
1 polymer ?
#
loop_
_entity_poly.entity_id
_entity_poly.type
_entity_poly.pdbx_seq_one_letter_code
_entity_poly.pdbx_strand_id
1 'polypeptide(L)'
;MKRIAFIFAVLTVLICLCSFSSVASVVSSEGRAPFYDTDENAWYFKGMEFCYINGYVKGTGRYTFEPSASISREGAVCILARASGEDVSGYTENYFNDTKAGEWYSKELSWAYEKGYINGIGKGEFGLGRTLTREALAVIIYNYSSENALMGENDAELSCFGDKRDISEWAVKGIEWCASNKLLEGNDKGLLMPKESVTRAQTAKIFKSFVENILISECEHSLTEPSCTKGAECRKCGIVFELPLGHLCEALSCVSGGECQRCGSFLSKDDGIHRFLSASCTKPATCRDCKTSYGNKLDHIYIPATCTTPKSCSRCYLTFGSSLGHTTYNGKCSRCGTENYRKKILDVPYIYQGNGYPNGCEAVSAVMALRYLGINISVDYFIDNLLPMGPAPTVGGIGPDPDKVYCGDPRSSGGWGCYSPVIAKAFESYLNKDHYSFYHSYDYSLKDLCDKYIDNGIPVIVWGTLNMEIATSCVKWKTSGGKTISYNRRLHCLVLVGYDNDNYYFNDPWNGKAVAYSKERAQRAFEILGNQSIAVMKK
;
A
#
# COMPACT_ATOMS: atom_id res chain seq x y z
N MET A 1 -17.16 -34.65 36.95
CA MET A 1 -16.25 -35.82 36.93
C MET A 1 -16.04 -36.22 35.47
N LYS A 2 -14.80 -36.56 35.07
CA LYS A 2 -14.25 -36.64 33.70
C LYS A 2 -13.53 -35.36 33.21
N ARG A 3 -12.48 -35.00 33.97
CA ARG A 3 -11.26 -34.34 33.49
C ARG A 3 -10.15 -35.41 33.48
N ILE A 4 -9.14 -35.24 32.63
CA ILE A 4 -7.83 -35.94 32.59
C ILE A 4 -7.79 -37.23 31.74
N ALA A 5 -7.07 -37.15 30.60
CA ALA A 5 -6.25 -38.17 29.89
C ALA A 5 -6.14 -37.71 28.42
N PHE A 6 -4.99 -37.37 27.83
CA PHE A 6 -3.82 -38.22 27.64
C PHE A 6 -2.54 -37.37 27.48
N ILE A 7 -1.67 -37.46 28.48
CA ILE A 7 -0.20 -37.39 28.33
C ILE A 7 0.26 -38.79 28.71
N PHE A 8 0.97 -39.50 27.82
CA PHE A 8 2.02 -40.50 28.08
C PHE A 8 2.19 -41.43 26.86
N ALA A 9 3.32 -41.29 26.17
CA ALA A 9 4.00 -42.40 25.53
C ALA A 9 5.52 -42.20 25.74
N VAL A 10 6.07 -43.01 26.64
CA VAL A 10 7.48 -43.08 27.03
C VAL A 10 8.17 -44.14 26.19
N LEU A 11 9.33 -43.77 25.64
CA LEU A 11 10.51 -44.59 25.28
C LEU A 11 10.29 -46.01 24.73
N THR A 12 10.49 -46.15 23.42
CA THR A 12 11.31 -47.24 22.86
C THR A 12 12.34 -46.63 21.92
N VAL A 13 13.58 -46.59 22.38
CA VAL A 13 14.76 -46.30 21.55
C VAL A 13 14.94 -47.48 20.60
N LEU A 14 14.45 -47.35 19.37
CA LEU A 14 15.05 -48.05 18.23
C LEU A 14 15.81 -47.01 17.42
N ILE A 15 17.15 -47.13 17.48
CA ILE A 15 18.07 -46.42 16.60
C ILE A 15 17.81 -46.97 15.19
N CYS A 16 16.84 -46.38 14.49
CA CYS A 16 16.74 -46.51 13.06
C CYS A 16 17.68 -45.45 12.48
N LEU A 17 18.88 -45.90 12.07
CA LEU A 17 19.80 -45.15 11.22
C LEU A 17 19.17 -44.98 9.83
N CYS A 18 18.04 -44.28 9.76
CA CYS A 18 17.60 -43.67 8.52
C CYS A 18 18.35 -42.36 8.41
N SER A 19 19.29 -42.33 7.48
CA SER A 19 20.01 -41.16 7.03
C SER A 19 19.06 -39.97 6.97
N PHE A 20 19.13 -39.08 7.96
CA PHE A 20 18.54 -37.76 7.86
C PHE A 20 19.19 -37.13 6.64
N SER A 21 18.49 -37.17 5.52
CA SER A 21 18.74 -36.23 4.44
C SER A 21 18.36 -34.89 5.05
N SER A 22 19.36 -34.24 5.63
CA SER A 22 19.27 -32.89 6.14
C SER A 22 18.91 -32.01 4.96
N VAL A 23 17.62 -31.75 4.80
CA VAL A 23 17.21 -30.49 4.20
C VAL A 23 17.58 -29.47 5.26
N ALA A 24 18.85 -29.05 5.27
CA ALA A 24 19.32 -27.97 6.10
C ALA A 24 18.43 -26.77 5.77
N SER A 25 17.49 -26.47 6.67
CA SER A 25 16.85 -25.18 6.69
C SER A 25 17.99 -24.19 6.86
N VAL A 26 18.24 -23.40 5.81
CA VAL A 26 19.25 -22.35 5.82
C VAL A 26 18.73 -21.25 6.74
N VAL A 27 18.79 -21.49 8.06
CA VAL A 27 18.58 -20.46 9.07
C VAL A 27 19.69 -19.45 8.83
N SER A 28 19.32 -18.25 8.39
CA SER A 28 20.31 -17.26 8.01
C SER A 28 21.22 -16.96 9.20
N SER A 29 22.48 -16.74 8.88
CA SER A 29 23.48 -16.42 9.89
C SER A 29 23.19 -15.13 10.66
N GLU A 30 22.22 -14.29 10.29
CA GLU A 30 21.85 -13.09 11.05
C GLU A 30 20.51 -13.21 11.78
N GLY A 31 19.87 -14.38 11.77
CA GLY A 31 18.55 -14.53 12.36
C GLY A 31 17.53 -13.61 11.68
N ARG A 32 17.45 -13.70 10.34
CA ARG A 32 16.40 -13.08 9.52
C ARG A 32 15.99 -14.00 8.38
N ALA A 33 14.83 -13.78 7.78
CA ALA A 33 14.53 -14.47 6.53
C ALA A 33 15.55 -14.07 5.42
N PRO A 34 16.15 -15.00 4.68
CA PRO A 34 17.26 -14.72 3.75
C PRO A 34 16.79 -14.16 2.39
N PHE A 35 15.56 -13.64 2.32
CA PHE A 35 14.91 -13.33 1.06
C PHE A 35 15.17 -11.90 0.63
N TYR A 36 15.78 -11.71 -0.53
CA TYR A 36 16.08 -10.37 -1.04
C TYR A 36 14.88 -9.70 -1.73
N ASP A 37 13.83 -10.45 -2.04
CA ASP A 37 12.64 -9.95 -2.73
C ASP A 37 11.50 -9.61 -1.75
N THR A 38 11.83 -9.46 -0.46
CA THR A 38 10.96 -9.00 0.60
C THR A 38 11.48 -7.69 1.19
N ASP A 39 10.59 -6.79 1.59
CA ASP A 39 10.92 -5.54 2.29
C ASP A 39 10.58 -5.73 3.78
N GLU A 40 11.56 -5.49 4.66
CA GLU A 40 11.43 -5.61 6.12
C GLU A 40 10.33 -4.71 6.70
N ASN A 41 10.02 -3.60 6.03
CA ASN A 41 8.95 -2.68 6.43
C ASN A 41 7.60 -3.02 5.79
N ALA A 42 7.54 -4.02 4.91
CA ALA A 42 6.28 -4.42 4.29
C ALA A 42 5.32 -5.00 5.32
N TRP A 43 4.03 -4.73 5.12
CA TRP A 43 2.94 -5.17 6.01
C TRP A 43 2.91 -6.69 6.26
N TYR A 44 3.47 -7.49 5.35
CA TYR A 44 3.50 -8.96 5.44
C TYR A 44 4.79 -9.52 6.05
N PHE A 45 5.84 -8.71 6.22
CA PHE A 45 7.19 -9.23 6.51
C PHE A 45 7.22 -10.06 7.79
N LYS A 46 6.63 -9.55 8.88
CA LYS A 46 6.54 -10.28 10.16
C LYS A 46 5.77 -11.61 10.03
N GLY A 47 4.73 -11.63 9.20
CA GLY A 47 3.96 -12.85 8.87
C GLY A 47 4.82 -13.88 8.15
N MET A 48 5.46 -13.44 7.07
CA MET A 48 6.37 -14.26 6.27
C MET A 48 7.51 -14.82 7.11
N GLU A 49 8.17 -13.97 7.89
CA GLU A 49 9.32 -14.33 8.71
C GLU A 49 8.94 -15.34 9.79
N PHE A 50 7.88 -15.08 10.56
CA PHE A 50 7.36 -16.01 11.57
C PHE A 50 7.08 -17.39 10.96
N CYS A 51 6.36 -17.44 9.85
CA CYS A 51 6.03 -18.69 9.19
C CYS A 51 7.27 -19.39 8.62
N TYR A 52 8.29 -18.64 8.19
CA TYR A 52 9.51 -19.22 7.63
C TYR A 52 10.37 -19.87 8.71
N ILE A 53 10.58 -19.20 9.84
CA ILE A 53 11.37 -19.71 10.97
C ILE A 53 10.74 -20.98 11.54
N ASN A 54 9.42 -20.99 11.68
CA ASN A 54 8.67 -22.15 12.17
C ASN A 54 8.45 -23.23 11.08
N GLY A 55 9.02 -23.05 9.88
CA GLY A 55 9.01 -24.06 8.81
C GLY A 55 7.68 -24.21 8.06
N TYR A 56 6.70 -23.36 8.33
CA TYR A 56 5.37 -23.41 7.70
C TYR A 56 5.44 -23.00 6.23
N VAL A 57 6.13 -21.90 5.93
CA VAL A 57 6.40 -21.45 4.56
C VAL A 57 7.86 -21.66 4.19
N LYS A 58 8.10 -21.94 2.91
CA LYS A 58 9.45 -22.08 2.34
C LYS A 58 9.65 -21.05 1.24
N GLY A 59 10.89 -20.64 1.00
CA GLY A 59 11.26 -19.84 -0.17
C GLY A 59 11.02 -20.60 -1.48
N THR A 60 10.92 -19.88 -2.59
CA THR A 60 10.86 -20.48 -3.94
C THR A 60 12.24 -20.69 -4.55
N GLY A 61 13.27 -20.16 -3.91
CA GLY A 61 14.68 -20.39 -4.19
C GLY A 61 15.54 -20.11 -2.96
N ARG A 62 16.87 -20.16 -3.11
CA ARG A 62 17.82 -19.98 -2.00
C ARG A 62 17.65 -18.62 -1.29
N TYR A 63 17.32 -17.56 -2.03
CA TYR A 63 17.17 -16.19 -1.51
C TYR A 63 15.89 -15.49 -2.02
N THR A 64 14.89 -16.24 -2.46
CA THR A 64 13.62 -15.69 -2.99
C THR A 64 12.41 -16.27 -2.28
N PHE A 65 11.44 -15.39 -2.00
CA PHE A 65 10.15 -15.74 -1.41
C PHE A 65 8.98 -15.58 -2.37
N GLU A 66 9.04 -14.67 -3.33
CA GLU A 66 7.99 -14.27 -4.27
C GLU A 66 6.68 -13.83 -3.57
N PRO A 67 6.70 -12.74 -2.78
CA PRO A 67 5.57 -12.35 -1.93
C PRO A 67 4.26 -12.09 -2.69
N SER A 68 4.34 -11.62 -3.93
CA SER A 68 3.17 -11.33 -4.76
C SER A 68 2.69 -12.52 -5.61
N ALA A 69 3.44 -13.62 -5.67
CA ALA A 69 3.01 -14.78 -6.43
C ALA A 69 1.80 -15.43 -5.74
N SER A 70 0.82 -15.86 -6.53
CA SER A 70 -0.32 -16.60 -6.00
C SER A 70 0.12 -17.95 -5.47
N ILE A 71 -0.53 -18.41 -4.40
CA ILE A 71 -0.30 -19.77 -3.91
C ILE A 71 -1.23 -20.76 -4.63
N SER A 72 -0.70 -21.95 -4.92
CA SER A 72 -1.50 -23.06 -5.41
C SER A 72 -2.31 -23.72 -4.29
N ARG A 73 -3.33 -24.48 -4.69
CA ARG A 73 -4.23 -25.18 -3.77
C ARG A 73 -3.50 -26.19 -2.89
N GLU A 74 -2.64 -27.00 -3.47
CA GLU A 74 -1.78 -27.94 -2.75
C GLU A 74 -0.77 -27.23 -1.85
N GLY A 75 -0.25 -26.07 -2.27
CA GLY A 75 0.68 -25.28 -1.48
C GLY A 75 0.07 -24.82 -0.14
N ALA A 76 -1.18 -24.38 -0.14
CA ALA A 76 -1.87 -24.00 1.09
C ALA A 76 -2.14 -25.18 2.03
N VAL A 77 -2.46 -26.34 1.47
CA VAL A 77 -2.66 -27.58 2.24
C VAL A 77 -1.35 -28.00 2.92
N CYS A 78 -0.22 -27.94 2.21
CA CYS A 78 1.07 -28.21 2.81
C CYS A 78 1.45 -27.23 3.93
N ILE A 79 1.09 -25.96 3.80
CA ILE A 79 1.31 -24.97 4.88
C ILE A 79 0.44 -25.32 6.09
N LEU A 80 -0.84 -25.65 5.87
CA LEU A 80 -1.75 -26.04 6.94
C LEU A 80 -1.23 -27.26 7.72
N ALA A 81 -0.82 -28.32 7.02
CA ALA A 81 -0.28 -29.52 7.65
C ALA A 81 0.97 -29.24 8.50
N ARG A 82 1.86 -28.36 8.02
CA ARG A 82 3.05 -27.96 8.79
C ARG A 82 2.68 -27.09 9.99
N ALA A 83 1.72 -26.19 9.82
CA ALA A 83 1.26 -25.29 10.88
C ALA A 83 0.51 -26.03 11.99
N SER A 84 -0.26 -27.08 11.65
CA SER A 84 -0.95 -27.91 12.64
C SER A 84 -0.01 -28.82 13.44
N GLY A 85 1.18 -29.13 12.90
CA GLY A 85 2.12 -30.06 13.52
C GLY A 85 1.67 -31.53 13.44
N GLU A 86 0.68 -31.82 12.61
CA GLU A 86 0.12 -33.17 12.44
C GLU A 86 1.09 -34.11 11.72
N ASP A 87 1.18 -35.36 12.18
CA ASP A 87 1.95 -36.38 11.49
C ASP A 87 1.16 -36.92 10.28
N VAL A 88 1.54 -36.45 9.10
CA VAL A 88 0.95 -36.86 7.82
C VAL A 88 1.66 -38.06 7.18
N SER A 89 2.66 -38.65 7.83
CA SER A 89 3.54 -39.64 7.20
C SER A 89 2.82 -40.91 6.70
N GLY A 90 1.72 -41.28 7.36
CA GLY A 90 0.90 -42.45 7.04
C GLY A 90 -0.14 -42.26 5.93
N TYR A 91 -0.34 -41.03 5.44
CA TYR A 91 -1.30 -40.74 4.38
C TYR A 91 -0.62 -40.87 3.02
N THR A 92 -0.96 -41.93 2.27
CA THR A 92 -0.28 -42.29 1.01
C THR A 92 -1.21 -42.44 -0.18
N GLU A 93 -2.52 -42.37 0.02
CA GLU A 93 -3.51 -42.62 -1.01
C GLU A 93 -3.62 -41.43 -1.99
N ASN A 94 -3.89 -41.75 -3.25
CA ASN A 94 -4.11 -40.74 -4.29
C ASN A 94 -5.57 -40.75 -4.75
N TYR A 95 -6.33 -39.74 -4.34
CA TYR A 95 -7.77 -39.65 -4.57
C TYR A 95 -8.17 -38.91 -5.85
N PHE A 96 -7.23 -38.25 -6.54
CA PHE A 96 -7.52 -37.39 -7.68
C PHE A 96 -6.71 -37.77 -8.92
N ASN A 97 -7.31 -37.58 -10.08
CA ASN A 97 -6.74 -37.97 -11.38
C ASN A 97 -5.63 -37.02 -11.85
N ASP A 98 -5.65 -35.78 -11.39
CA ASP A 98 -4.70 -34.72 -11.74
C ASP A 98 -3.52 -34.62 -10.76
N THR A 99 -3.42 -35.54 -9.79
CA THR A 99 -2.35 -35.62 -8.79
C THR A 99 -1.53 -36.89 -8.95
N LYS A 100 -0.31 -36.91 -8.37
CA LYS A 100 0.56 -38.08 -8.36
C LYS A 100 1.02 -38.42 -6.94
N ALA A 101 1.04 -39.71 -6.63
CA ALA A 101 1.60 -40.21 -5.37
C ALA A 101 3.11 -39.99 -5.32
N GLY A 102 3.64 -39.73 -4.12
CA GLY A 102 5.07 -39.53 -3.88
C GLY A 102 5.60 -38.13 -4.20
N GLU A 103 4.73 -37.24 -4.70
CA GLU A 103 5.06 -35.82 -4.88
C GLU A 103 5.13 -35.08 -3.54
N TRP A 104 5.80 -33.93 -3.52
CA TRP A 104 6.03 -33.12 -2.32
C TRP A 104 4.76 -32.66 -1.58
N TYR A 105 3.59 -32.78 -2.21
CA TYR A 105 2.28 -32.42 -1.66
C TYR A 105 1.40 -33.63 -1.32
N SER A 106 1.78 -34.84 -1.74
CA SER A 106 0.82 -35.95 -1.84
C SER A 106 0.28 -36.39 -0.47
N LYS A 107 1.14 -36.38 0.56
CA LYS A 107 0.77 -36.83 1.91
C LYS A 107 -0.15 -35.84 2.61
N GLU A 108 0.21 -34.57 2.56
CA GLU A 108 -0.59 -33.48 3.11
C GLU A 108 -1.94 -33.38 2.39
N LEU A 109 -1.96 -33.62 1.08
CA LEU A 109 -3.20 -33.67 0.29
C LEU A 109 -4.12 -34.83 0.71
N SER A 110 -3.58 -36.05 0.83
CA SER A 110 -4.31 -37.24 1.27
C SER A 110 -4.90 -37.01 2.67
N TRP A 111 -4.09 -36.51 3.60
CA TRP A 111 -4.52 -36.14 4.96
C TRP A 111 -5.69 -35.15 4.95
N ALA A 112 -5.54 -34.03 4.26
CA ALA A 112 -6.56 -32.99 4.27
C ALA A 112 -7.87 -33.45 3.61
N TYR A 113 -7.79 -34.34 2.62
CA TYR A 113 -8.97 -34.93 1.99
C TYR A 113 -9.67 -35.94 2.89
N GLU A 114 -8.94 -36.89 3.48
CA GLU A 114 -9.50 -37.90 4.39
C GLU A 114 -10.13 -37.31 5.65
N LYS A 115 -9.61 -36.18 6.12
CA LYS A 115 -10.17 -35.44 7.26
C LYS A 115 -11.28 -34.46 6.90
N GLY A 116 -11.62 -34.33 5.62
CA GLY A 116 -12.71 -33.46 5.16
C GLY A 116 -12.38 -31.96 5.13
N TYR A 117 -11.11 -31.57 5.21
CA TYR A 117 -10.71 -30.16 5.19
C TYR A 117 -10.81 -29.56 3.78
N ILE A 118 -10.66 -30.40 2.76
CA ILE A 118 -10.72 -30.04 1.35
C ILE A 118 -11.63 -31.01 0.57
N ASN A 119 -12.16 -30.52 -0.55
CA ASN A 119 -12.87 -31.33 -1.54
C ASN A 119 -12.23 -31.15 -2.93
N GLY A 120 -12.51 -32.09 -3.84
CA GLY A 120 -12.21 -31.94 -5.26
C GLY A 120 -13.09 -30.88 -5.95
N ILE A 121 -12.72 -30.52 -7.17
CA ILE A 121 -13.45 -29.56 -8.01
C ILE A 121 -14.48 -30.23 -8.94
N GLY A 122 -14.67 -31.54 -8.78
CA GLY A 122 -15.52 -32.38 -9.64
C GLY A 122 -14.70 -33.24 -10.61
N LYS A 123 -15.36 -34.21 -11.28
CA LYS A 123 -14.75 -35.13 -12.27
C LYS A 123 -13.53 -35.93 -11.77
N GLY A 124 -13.39 -36.09 -10.46
CA GLY A 124 -12.23 -36.75 -9.86
C GLY A 124 -10.95 -35.89 -9.87
N GLU A 125 -11.07 -34.57 -10.04
CA GLU A 125 -9.93 -33.65 -10.03
C GLU A 125 -9.84 -32.87 -8.71
N PHE A 126 -8.62 -32.65 -8.24
CA PHE A 126 -8.31 -31.75 -7.14
C PHE A 126 -8.24 -30.29 -7.59
N GLY A 127 -7.74 -30.07 -8.80
CA GLY A 127 -7.31 -28.76 -9.29
C GLY A 127 -5.85 -28.46 -8.95
N LEU A 128 -4.95 -29.42 -9.15
CA LEU A 128 -3.52 -29.26 -8.89
C LEU A 128 -2.93 -28.06 -9.63
N GLY A 129 -2.15 -27.24 -8.94
CA GLY A 129 -1.51 -26.05 -9.50
C GLY A 129 -2.47 -24.86 -9.71
N ARG A 130 -3.78 -25.03 -9.49
CA ARG A 130 -4.72 -23.91 -9.54
C ARG A 130 -4.45 -22.95 -8.39
N THR A 131 -4.46 -21.67 -8.69
CA THR A 131 -4.34 -20.62 -7.67
C THR A 131 -5.56 -20.63 -6.75
N LEU A 132 -5.34 -20.46 -5.45
CA LEU A 132 -6.43 -20.34 -4.47
C LEU A 132 -7.01 -18.94 -4.42
N THR A 133 -8.33 -18.83 -4.35
CA THR A 133 -9.02 -17.59 -4.00
C THR A 133 -9.01 -17.37 -2.48
N ARG A 134 -9.24 -16.12 -2.05
CA ARG A 134 -9.33 -15.76 -0.63
C ARG A 134 -10.46 -16.52 0.08
N GLU A 135 -11.62 -16.64 -0.54
CA GLU A 135 -12.75 -17.40 0.01
C GLU A 135 -12.46 -18.91 0.10
N ALA A 136 -11.71 -19.46 -0.87
CA ALA A 136 -11.34 -20.87 -0.84
C ALA A 136 -10.35 -21.16 0.29
N LEU A 137 -9.36 -20.29 0.51
CA LEU A 137 -8.43 -20.43 1.64
C LEU A 137 -9.17 -20.34 2.99
N ALA A 138 -10.11 -19.42 3.13
CA ALA A 138 -10.91 -19.27 4.34
C ALA A 138 -11.71 -20.54 4.67
N VAL A 139 -12.30 -21.18 3.66
CA VAL A 139 -13.01 -22.45 3.84
C VAL A 139 -12.09 -23.58 4.29
N ILE A 140 -10.87 -23.67 3.75
CA ILE A 140 -9.90 -24.70 4.16
C ILE A 140 -9.57 -24.55 5.66
N ILE A 141 -9.26 -23.32 6.10
CA ILE A 141 -8.92 -23.03 7.50
C ILE A 141 -10.15 -23.26 8.41
N TYR A 142 -11.34 -22.84 7.97
CA TYR A 142 -12.58 -23.06 8.70
C TYR A 142 -12.90 -24.54 8.88
N ASN A 143 -12.81 -25.36 7.82
CA ASN A 143 -13.11 -26.78 7.90
C ASN A 143 -12.14 -27.46 8.87
N TYR A 144 -10.84 -27.18 8.77
CA TYR A 144 -9.85 -27.68 9.72
C TYR A 144 -10.22 -27.29 11.16
N SER A 145 -10.58 -26.03 11.39
CA SER A 145 -10.89 -25.52 12.72
C SER A 145 -12.17 -26.12 13.29
N SER A 146 -13.18 -26.32 12.44
CA SER A 146 -14.46 -26.97 12.78
C SER A 146 -14.26 -28.41 13.21
N GLU A 147 -13.53 -29.19 12.41
CA GLU A 147 -13.30 -30.61 12.67
C GLU A 147 -12.37 -30.87 13.88
N ASN A 148 -11.53 -29.89 14.24
CA ASN A 148 -10.64 -29.98 15.39
C ASN A 148 -11.16 -29.24 16.64
N ALA A 149 -12.45 -28.90 16.67
CA ALA A 149 -13.11 -28.25 17.80
C ALA A 149 -12.44 -26.92 18.25
N LEU A 150 -11.91 -26.16 17.29
CA LEU A 150 -11.27 -24.85 17.49
C LEU A 150 -12.25 -23.68 17.29
N MET A 151 -13.54 -23.98 17.20
CA MET A 151 -14.62 -23.03 17.00
C MET A 151 -14.97 -22.37 18.33
N GLY A 152 -14.26 -21.31 18.70
CA GLY A 152 -14.63 -20.48 19.85
C GLY A 152 -15.99 -19.80 19.69
N GLU A 153 -16.45 -19.08 20.73
CA GLU A 153 -17.67 -18.26 20.66
C GLU A 153 -17.37 -16.92 19.96
N ASN A 154 -17.60 -16.82 18.66
CA ASN A 154 -17.38 -15.58 17.91
C ASN A 154 -18.36 -15.40 16.76
N ASP A 155 -19.29 -14.44 16.90
CA ASP A 155 -20.16 -13.96 15.82
C ASP A 155 -19.64 -12.59 15.35
N ALA A 156 -19.00 -12.52 14.18
CA ALA A 156 -18.74 -11.23 13.54
C ALA A 156 -19.78 -10.91 12.51
N GLU A 157 -20.13 -9.62 12.47
CA GLU A 157 -21.06 -9.10 11.50
C GLU A 157 -20.33 -8.79 10.20
N LEU A 158 -20.61 -9.52 9.11
CA LEU A 158 -20.13 -9.17 7.76
C LEU A 158 -20.70 -7.85 7.23
N SER A 159 -21.58 -7.19 7.99
CA SER A 159 -22.25 -5.96 7.57
C SER A 159 -21.28 -4.81 7.29
N CYS A 160 -20.07 -4.86 7.85
CA CYS A 160 -19.02 -3.88 7.66
C CYS A 160 -18.26 -3.99 6.31
N PHE A 161 -18.45 -5.06 5.53
CA PHE A 161 -17.76 -5.25 4.24
C PHE A 161 -18.65 -4.91 3.03
N GLY A 162 -18.14 -4.05 2.14
CA GLY A 162 -18.89 -3.51 1.00
C GLY A 162 -19.20 -4.54 -0.10
N ASP A 163 -18.39 -5.59 -0.20
CA ASP A 163 -18.47 -6.66 -1.21
C ASP A 163 -18.96 -8.00 -0.64
N LYS A 164 -19.61 -8.00 0.53
CA LYS A 164 -20.16 -9.22 1.14
C LYS A 164 -21.11 -10.02 0.22
N ARG A 165 -21.72 -9.35 -0.76
CA ARG A 165 -22.61 -9.97 -1.76
C ARG A 165 -21.85 -10.79 -2.81
N ASP A 166 -20.54 -10.59 -2.95
CA ASP A 166 -19.69 -11.31 -3.89
C ASP A 166 -19.15 -12.62 -3.30
N ILE A 167 -19.41 -12.89 -2.01
CA ILE A 167 -19.04 -14.14 -1.35
C ILE A 167 -19.88 -15.27 -1.92
N SER A 168 -19.23 -16.36 -2.36
CA SER A 168 -19.98 -17.55 -2.75
C SER A 168 -20.73 -18.17 -1.59
N GLU A 169 -21.92 -18.69 -1.83
CA GLU A 169 -22.76 -19.36 -0.81
C GLU A 169 -21.99 -20.45 -0.05
N TRP A 170 -21.17 -21.24 -0.73
CA TRP A 170 -20.36 -22.30 -0.12
C TRP A 170 -19.22 -21.77 0.78
N ALA A 171 -18.87 -20.50 0.66
CA ALA A 171 -17.75 -19.89 1.38
C ALA A 171 -18.17 -18.96 2.52
N VAL A 172 -19.46 -18.66 2.66
CA VAL A 172 -20.00 -17.70 3.64
C VAL A 172 -19.47 -18.00 5.05
N LYS A 173 -19.70 -19.21 5.57
CA LYS A 173 -19.27 -19.59 6.92
C LYS A 173 -17.76 -19.48 7.12
N GLY A 174 -16.98 -19.86 6.12
CA GLY A 174 -15.52 -19.81 6.19
C GLY A 174 -15.00 -18.38 6.25
N ILE A 175 -15.58 -17.49 5.43
CA ILE A 175 -15.26 -16.06 5.44
C ILE A 175 -15.69 -15.41 6.75
N GLU A 176 -16.91 -15.67 7.22
CA GLU A 176 -17.45 -15.15 8.48
C GLU A 176 -16.49 -15.47 9.63
N TRP A 177 -16.20 -16.74 9.83
CA TRP A 177 -15.36 -17.19 10.92
C TRP A 177 -13.92 -16.65 10.84
N CYS A 178 -13.33 -16.65 9.64
CA CYS A 178 -11.98 -16.11 9.46
C CYS A 178 -11.93 -14.59 9.71
N ALA A 179 -12.98 -13.85 9.32
CA ALA A 179 -13.08 -12.43 9.61
C ALA A 179 -13.26 -12.17 11.12
N SER A 180 -14.12 -12.95 11.80
CA SER A 180 -14.33 -12.83 13.25
C SER A 180 -13.05 -13.01 14.05
N ASN A 181 -12.22 -13.96 13.65
CA ASN A 181 -10.97 -14.29 14.33
C ASN A 181 -9.78 -13.45 13.84
N LYS A 182 -10.04 -12.38 13.06
CA LYS A 182 -9.03 -11.48 12.49
C LYS A 182 -7.96 -12.22 11.67
N LEU A 183 -8.34 -13.35 11.07
CA LEU A 183 -7.49 -14.11 10.15
C LEU A 183 -7.55 -13.50 8.75
N LEU A 184 -8.73 -13.01 8.37
CA LEU A 184 -8.98 -12.39 7.08
C LEU A 184 -9.47 -10.95 7.27
N GLU A 185 -8.67 -10.00 6.80
CA GLU A 185 -8.98 -8.57 6.84
C GLU A 185 -9.32 -8.06 5.43
N GLY A 186 -10.22 -7.07 5.38
CA GLY A 186 -10.49 -6.32 4.16
C GLY A 186 -9.35 -5.33 3.83
N ASN A 187 -9.38 -4.77 2.62
CA ASN A 187 -8.46 -3.70 2.22
C ASN A 187 -8.85 -2.34 2.84
N ASP A 188 -8.07 -1.29 2.56
CA ASP A 188 -8.31 0.08 3.06
C ASP A 188 -9.67 0.69 2.65
N LYS A 189 -10.39 0.04 1.73
CA LYS A 189 -11.75 0.42 1.30
C LYS A 189 -12.85 -0.42 1.94
N GLY A 190 -12.51 -1.32 2.87
CA GLY A 190 -13.45 -2.23 3.51
C GLY A 190 -13.96 -3.36 2.62
N LEU A 191 -13.15 -3.83 1.65
CA LEU A 191 -13.51 -4.94 0.75
C LEU A 191 -12.73 -6.21 1.07
N LEU A 192 -13.41 -7.36 1.12
CA LEU A 192 -12.85 -8.69 1.38
C LEU A 192 -12.16 -9.31 0.17
N MET A 193 -12.59 -8.94 -1.05
CA MET A 193 -12.13 -9.45 -2.34
C MET A 193 -12.21 -10.98 -2.42
N PRO A 194 -13.37 -11.62 -2.16
CA PRO A 194 -13.48 -13.07 -1.93
C PRO A 194 -13.02 -13.92 -3.12
N LYS A 195 -13.20 -13.42 -4.35
CA LYS A 195 -12.83 -14.10 -5.60
C LYS A 195 -11.39 -13.90 -6.05
N GLU A 196 -10.64 -12.98 -5.43
CA GLU A 196 -9.26 -12.73 -5.82
C GLU A 196 -8.33 -13.85 -5.36
N SER A 197 -7.30 -14.13 -6.16
CA SER A 197 -6.26 -15.09 -5.81
C SER A 197 -5.45 -14.60 -4.60
N VAL A 198 -5.21 -15.47 -3.63
CA VAL A 198 -4.40 -15.16 -2.46
C VAL A 198 -2.91 -15.30 -2.79
N THR A 199 -2.14 -14.29 -2.39
CA THR A 199 -0.68 -14.23 -2.58
C THR A 199 0.07 -14.92 -1.45
N ARG A 200 1.31 -15.35 -1.68
CA ARG A 200 2.18 -15.95 -0.66
C ARG A 200 2.39 -15.05 0.57
N ALA A 201 2.49 -13.74 0.36
CA ALA A 201 2.54 -12.74 1.44
C ALA A 201 1.26 -12.73 2.30
N GLN A 202 0.09 -12.71 1.65
CA GLN A 202 -1.20 -12.77 2.34
C GLN A 202 -1.36 -14.10 3.08
N THR A 203 -1.02 -15.22 2.45
CA THR A 203 -1.06 -16.55 3.07
C THR A 203 -0.20 -16.59 4.33
N ALA A 204 1.03 -16.08 4.29
CA ALA A 204 1.88 -16.06 5.49
C ALA A 204 1.32 -15.20 6.62
N LYS A 205 0.74 -14.02 6.31
CA LYS A 205 0.05 -13.21 7.33
C LYS A 205 -1.13 -13.97 7.95
N ILE A 206 -1.98 -14.59 7.11
CA ILE A 206 -3.14 -15.36 7.55
C ILE A 206 -2.70 -16.52 8.46
N PHE A 207 -1.68 -17.28 8.07
CA PHE A 207 -1.20 -18.41 8.86
C PHE A 207 -0.49 -18.00 10.15
N LYS A 208 0.23 -16.87 10.18
CA LYS A 208 0.74 -16.30 11.44
C LYS A 208 -0.42 -16.02 12.39
N SER A 209 -1.43 -15.29 11.94
CA SER A 209 -2.62 -14.98 12.75
C SER A 209 -3.37 -16.24 13.16
N PHE A 210 -3.45 -17.26 12.29
CA PHE A 210 -4.10 -18.52 12.61
C PHE A 210 -3.38 -19.28 13.72
N VAL A 211 -2.05 -19.37 13.63
CA VAL A 211 -1.25 -19.99 14.68
C VAL A 211 -1.43 -19.23 16.00
N GLU A 212 -1.13 -17.93 16.00
CA GLU A 212 -1.15 -17.09 17.23
C GLU A 212 -2.54 -17.01 17.87
N ASN A 213 -3.58 -16.78 17.09
CA ASN A 213 -4.91 -16.48 17.63
C ASN A 213 -5.77 -17.73 17.83
N ILE A 214 -5.46 -18.84 17.18
CA ILE A 214 -6.26 -20.06 17.25
C ILE A 214 -5.45 -21.20 17.86
N LEU A 215 -4.41 -21.69 17.16
CA LEU A 215 -3.74 -22.95 17.52
C LEU A 215 -3.04 -22.91 18.89
N ILE A 216 -2.52 -21.74 19.28
CA ILE A 216 -1.79 -21.57 20.54
C ILE A 216 -2.41 -20.49 21.43
N SER A 217 -3.68 -20.15 21.19
CA SER A 217 -4.40 -19.08 21.91
C SER A 217 -4.42 -19.26 23.43
N GLU A 218 -4.47 -20.51 23.92
CA GLU A 218 -4.46 -20.84 25.36
C GLU A 218 -3.04 -20.97 25.94
N CYS A 219 -1.99 -20.81 25.13
CA CYS A 219 -0.61 -20.97 25.57
C CYS A 219 -0.09 -19.70 26.24
N GLU A 220 0.10 -19.72 27.55
CA GLU A 220 0.87 -18.67 28.24
C GLU A 220 2.36 -18.82 27.91
N HIS A 221 2.85 -17.98 27.00
CA HIS A 221 4.21 -18.06 26.49
C HIS A 221 5.27 -17.70 27.53
N SER A 222 6.16 -18.65 27.81
CA SER A 222 7.44 -18.43 28.47
C SER A 222 8.55 -18.77 27.50
N LEU A 223 9.32 -17.77 27.09
CA LEU A 223 10.32 -17.90 26.03
C LEU A 223 11.67 -18.37 26.58
N THR A 224 12.43 -19.08 25.76
CA THR A 224 13.86 -19.32 25.96
C THR A 224 14.67 -18.08 25.58
N GLU A 225 15.87 -17.93 26.16
CA GLU A 225 16.81 -16.92 25.69
C GLU A 225 17.31 -17.30 24.28
N PRO A 226 17.26 -16.40 23.30
CA PRO A 226 17.73 -16.67 21.95
C PRO A 226 19.26 -16.79 21.90
N SER A 227 19.75 -17.54 20.93
CA SER A 227 21.18 -17.77 20.65
C SER A 227 21.52 -17.39 19.21
N CYS A 228 22.78 -17.56 18.77
CA CYS A 228 23.18 -17.24 17.39
C CYS A 228 22.41 -18.05 16.34
N THR A 229 22.03 -19.28 16.66
CA THR A 229 21.43 -20.23 15.70
C THR A 229 20.01 -20.66 16.05
N LYS A 230 19.51 -20.35 17.26
CA LYS A 230 18.15 -20.65 17.70
C LYS A 230 17.46 -19.41 18.22
N GLY A 231 16.23 -19.19 17.76
CA GLY A 231 15.37 -18.10 18.21
C GLY A 231 14.77 -18.35 19.60
N ALA A 232 14.05 -17.35 20.12
CA ALA A 232 13.34 -17.48 21.38
C ALA A 232 12.10 -18.35 21.16
N GLU A 233 12.13 -19.54 21.76
CA GLU A 233 11.12 -20.57 21.62
C GLU A 233 10.25 -20.60 22.87
N CYS A 234 8.94 -20.74 22.70
CA CYS A 234 8.06 -20.99 23.81
C CYS A 234 8.31 -22.39 24.38
N ARG A 235 8.69 -22.45 25.66
CA ARG A 235 8.96 -23.72 26.37
C ARG A 235 7.78 -24.70 26.42
N LYS A 236 6.55 -24.20 26.19
CA LYS A 236 5.32 -25.00 26.23
C LYS A 236 4.90 -25.52 24.85
N CYS A 237 4.76 -24.64 23.86
CA CYS A 237 4.27 -25.01 22.53
C CYS A 237 5.37 -25.22 21.48
N GLY A 238 6.62 -24.90 21.78
CA GLY A 238 7.74 -25.05 20.84
C GLY A 238 7.75 -24.03 19.70
N ILE A 239 6.81 -23.08 19.68
CA ILE A 239 6.75 -22.03 18.68
C ILE A 239 7.86 -21.01 18.91
N VAL A 240 8.56 -20.66 17.83
CA VAL A 240 9.60 -19.64 17.83
C VAL A 240 8.98 -18.27 17.54
N PHE A 241 9.09 -17.36 18.51
CA PHE A 241 8.52 -16.01 18.47
C PHE A 241 9.54 -14.94 18.09
N GLU A 242 10.79 -15.14 18.47
CA GLU A 242 11.88 -14.24 18.13
C GLU A 242 12.92 -14.99 17.31
N LEU A 243 13.54 -14.28 16.40
CA LEU A 243 14.61 -14.82 15.57
C LEU A 243 15.84 -15.21 16.42
N PRO A 244 16.69 -16.10 15.89
CA PRO A 244 18.06 -16.20 16.38
C PRO A 244 18.70 -14.81 16.44
N LEU A 245 19.64 -14.63 17.36
CA LEU A 245 20.43 -13.41 17.49
C LEU A 245 21.29 -13.12 16.26
N GLY A 246 21.49 -14.13 15.42
CA GLY A 246 22.48 -14.09 14.36
C GLY A 246 23.91 -14.11 14.90
N HIS A 247 24.83 -14.25 13.99
CA HIS A 247 26.25 -14.18 14.16
C HIS A 247 26.71 -12.73 13.91
N LEU A 248 27.67 -12.28 14.71
CA LEU A 248 28.27 -10.97 14.60
C LEU A 248 29.74 -11.15 14.25
N CYS A 249 30.16 -10.68 13.08
CA CYS A 249 31.56 -10.83 12.65
C CYS A 249 32.16 -9.46 12.34
N GLU A 250 33.42 -9.27 12.75
CA GLU A 250 34.20 -8.08 12.41
C GLU A 250 34.63 -8.13 10.94
N ALA A 251 34.29 -7.09 10.17
CA ALA A 251 34.71 -6.87 8.78
C ALA A 251 34.80 -8.12 7.90
N LEU A 252 33.73 -8.91 7.86
CA LEU A 252 33.56 -9.98 6.88
C LEU A 252 33.35 -9.39 5.50
N SER A 253 34.40 -9.36 4.66
CA SER A 253 34.16 -9.35 3.23
C SER A 253 33.43 -10.66 2.90
N CYS A 254 32.34 -10.63 2.13
CA CYS A 254 31.56 -11.82 1.77
C CYS A 254 32.33 -12.86 0.91
N VAL A 255 33.66 -12.81 0.93
CA VAL A 255 34.57 -13.56 0.07
C VAL A 255 35.44 -14.54 0.88
N SER A 256 35.75 -14.25 2.15
CA SER A 256 36.76 -15.00 2.92
C SER A 256 36.25 -15.81 4.13
N GLY A 257 35.02 -15.58 4.60
CA GLY A 257 34.58 -16.20 5.87
C GLY A 257 35.28 -15.61 7.12
N GLY A 258 34.78 -15.94 8.32
CA GLY A 258 35.18 -15.26 9.56
C GLY A 258 34.50 -15.79 10.82
N GLU A 259 35.07 -15.49 11.98
CA GLU A 259 34.61 -15.99 13.29
C GLU A 259 33.52 -15.08 13.90
N CYS A 260 32.49 -15.70 14.49
CA CYS A 260 31.42 -14.99 15.19
C CYS A 260 31.85 -14.54 16.59
N GLN A 261 31.78 -13.24 16.87
CA GLN A 261 32.08 -12.64 18.17
C GLN A 261 31.12 -13.06 19.30
N ARG A 262 29.94 -13.57 18.98
CA ARG A 262 28.95 -14.00 19.98
C ARG A 262 29.15 -15.45 20.44
N CYS A 263 29.61 -16.33 19.55
CA CYS A 263 29.65 -17.78 19.82
C CYS A 263 30.93 -18.49 19.36
N GLY A 264 31.90 -17.79 18.76
CA GLY A 264 33.19 -18.34 18.32
C GLY A 264 33.12 -19.27 17.11
N SER A 265 31.98 -19.40 16.45
CA SER A 265 31.85 -20.27 15.27
C SER A 265 32.40 -19.60 14.02
N PHE A 266 33.18 -20.34 13.21
CA PHE A 266 33.65 -19.88 11.90
C PHE A 266 32.55 -20.04 10.84
N LEU A 267 32.28 -18.98 10.08
CA LEU A 267 31.28 -18.95 9.01
C LEU A 267 31.96 -18.90 7.64
N SER A 268 31.51 -19.76 6.73
CA SER A 268 31.97 -19.80 5.34
C SER A 268 31.23 -18.78 4.46
N LYS A 269 31.80 -18.50 3.27
CA LYS A 269 31.19 -17.62 2.25
C LYS A 269 29.78 -18.04 1.80
N ASP A 270 29.39 -19.30 2.03
CA ASP A 270 28.13 -19.88 1.56
C ASP A 270 27.06 -19.97 2.66
N ASP A 271 27.37 -19.62 3.90
CA ASP A 271 26.48 -19.79 5.07
C ASP A 271 25.41 -18.70 5.23
N GLY A 272 25.01 -18.03 4.14
CA GLY A 272 23.90 -17.09 4.16
C GLY A 272 24.17 -15.83 5.00
N ILE A 273 25.39 -15.31 4.97
CA ILE A 273 25.82 -14.05 5.64
C ILE A 273 25.52 -12.80 4.80
N HIS A 274 24.78 -12.97 3.70
CA HIS A 274 24.48 -11.83 2.84
C HIS A 274 23.26 -11.08 3.33
N ARG A 275 23.51 -9.87 3.86
CA ARG A 275 22.45 -8.88 4.05
C ARG A 275 22.13 -8.20 2.74
N PHE A 276 20.90 -8.33 2.28
CA PHE A 276 20.49 -7.71 1.03
C PHE A 276 19.80 -6.37 1.25
N LEU A 277 20.07 -5.41 0.35
CA LEU A 277 19.08 -4.41 -0.02
C LEU A 277 18.11 -5.10 -0.97
N SER A 278 16.82 -4.96 -0.69
CA SER A 278 15.80 -5.67 -1.44
C SER A 278 15.86 -5.31 -2.92
N ALA A 279 15.59 -6.29 -3.79
CA ALA A 279 15.47 -6.03 -5.21
C ALA A 279 14.30 -5.05 -5.47
N SER A 280 14.43 -4.23 -6.52
CA SER A 280 13.36 -3.35 -6.98
C SER A 280 13.06 -3.60 -8.46
N CYS A 281 12.04 -2.95 -9.01
CA CYS A 281 11.77 -3.04 -10.44
C CYS A 281 12.85 -2.40 -11.32
N THR A 282 13.78 -1.63 -10.75
CA THR A 282 14.82 -0.92 -11.50
C THR A 282 16.23 -1.43 -11.23
N LYS A 283 16.45 -2.15 -10.12
CA LYS A 283 17.76 -2.65 -9.70
C LYS A 283 17.64 -4.04 -9.06
N PRO A 284 18.57 -4.98 -9.35
CA PRO A 284 18.64 -6.26 -8.64
C PRO A 284 18.98 -6.04 -7.17
N ALA A 285 18.77 -7.07 -6.35
CA ALA A 285 19.18 -7.02 -4.95
C ALA A 285 20.69 -6.84 -4.86
N THR A 286 21.14 -6.07 -3.88
CA THR A 286 22.57 -5.79 -3.68
C THR A 286 22.94 -6.14 -2.25
N CYS A 287 24.02 -6.89 -2.06
CA CYS A 287 24.53 -7.15 -0.72
C CYS A 287 25.01 -5.83 -0.09
N ARG A 288 24.54 -5.52 1.12
CA ARG A 288 24.92 -4.32 1.88
C ARG A 288 26.42 -4.31 2.18
N ASP A 289 27.02 -5.49 2.33
CA ASP A 289 28.41 -5.67 2.76
C ASP A 289 29.38 -5.72 1.57
N CYS A 290 29.28 -6.73 0.69
CA CYS A 290 30.21 -6.86 -0.46
C CYS A 290 29.82 -6.09 -1.72
N LYS A 291 28.64 -5.46 -1.76
CA LYS A 291 28.10 -4.72 -2.92
C LYS A 291 27.83 -5.57 -4.17
N THR A 292 28.04 -6.88 -4.13
CA THR A 292 27.67 -7.79 -5.22
C THR A 292 26.15 -7.79 -5.42
N SER A 293 25.73 -7.72 -6.68
CA SER A 293 24.32 -7.86 -7.07
C SER A 293 23.93 -9.33 -7.19
N TYR A 294 22.74 -9.68 -6.70
CA TYR A 294 22.21 -11.05 -6.73
C TYR A 294 20.83 -11.08 -7.36
N GLY A 295 20.61 -12.11 -8.18
CA GLY A 295 19.35 -12.30 -8.89
C GLY A 295 19.08 -11.22 -9.94
N ASN A 296 17.83 -11.17 -10.39
CA ASN A 296 17.36 -10.17 -11.33
C ASN A 296 16.63 -9.04 -10.61
N LYS A 297 16.43 -7.90 -11.29
CA LYS A 297 15.44 -6.90 -10.88
C LYS A 297 14.06 -7.57 -10.76
N LEU A 298 13.21 -7.08 -9.86
CA LEU A 298 11.85 -7.59 -9.72
C LEU A 298 11.05 -7.33 -10.99
N ASP A 299 10.26 -8.31 -11.42
CA ASP A 299 9.30 -8.09 -12.48
C ASP A 299 8.27 -7.02 -12.09
N HIS A 300 7.90 -6.22 -13.09
CA HIS A 300 6.80 -5.31 -12.94
C HIS A 300 5.49 -6.10 -12.90
N ILE A 301 4.76 -6.01 -11.79
CA ILE A 301 3.36 -6.42 -11.75
C ILE A 301 2.55 -5.24 -12.25
N TYR A 302 1.99 -5.36 -13.44
CA TYR A 302 1.26 -4.27 -14.06
C TYR A 302 -0.23 -4.34 -13.73
N ILE A 303 -0.74 -3.26 -13.17
CA ILE A 303 -2.16 -2.92 -13.24
C ILE A 303 -2.42 -2.50 -14.70
N PRO A 304 -3.34 -3.17 -15.42
CA PRO A 304 -3.67 -2.81 -16.79
C PRO A 304 -4.07 -1.34 -16.91
N ALA A 305 -3.76 -0.73 -18.05
CA ALA A 305 -4.32 0.58 -18.35
C ALA A 305 -5.85 0.47 -18.37
N THR A 306 -6.53 1.40 -17.73
CA THR A 306 -7.97 1.57 -17.85
C THR A 306 -8.28 2.68 -18.85
N CYS A 307 -9.55 3.04 -19.02
CA CYS A 307 -9.90 4.23 -19.80
C CYS A 307 -9.27 5.49 -19.19
N THR A 308 -9.06 5.51 -17.87
CA THR A 308 -8.73 6.70 -17.09
C THR A 308 -7.31 6.69 -16.50
N THR A 309 -6.71 5.51 -16.36
CA THR A 309 -5.36 5.34 -15.80
C THR A 309 -4.42 4.64 -16.78
N PRO A 310 -3.17 5.13 -16.96
CA PRO A 310 -2.15 4.40 -17.71
C PRO A 310 -1.79 3.09 -17.02
N LYS A 311 -1.23 2.15 -17.78
CA LYS A 311 -0.73 0.88 -17.24
C LYS A 311 0.32 1.21 -16.19
N SER A 312 0.16 0.76 -14.95
CA SER A 312 1.08 1.14 -13.87
C SER A 312 1.61 -0.09 -13.15
N CYS A 313 2.87 -0.07 -12.75
CA CYS A 313 3.39 -1.14 -11.92
C CYS A 313 2.90 -0.99 -10.47
N SER A 314 2.25 -2.00 -9.89
CA SER A 314 1.79 -1.98 -8.50
C SER A 314 2.92 -2.02 -7.47
N ARG A 315 4.16 -2.34 -7.89
CA ARG A 315 5.35 -2.42 -7.02
C ARG A 315 6.14 -1.12 -6.95
N CYS A 316 6.37 -0.48 -8.11
CA CYS A 316 7.21 0.73 -8.20
C CYS A 316 6.44 1.97 -8.66
N TYR A 317 5.14 1.84 -8.92
CA TYR A 317 4.24 2.91 -9.37
C TYR A 317 4.63 3.61 -10.67
N LEU A 318 5.66 3.12 -11.36
CA LEU A 318 6.01 3.56 -12.70
C LEU A 318 4.84 3.31 -13.63
N THR A 319 4.39 4.38 -14.28
CA THR A 319 3.34 4.36 -15.31
C THR A 319 3.98 4.19 -16.69
N PHE A 320 3.39 3.33 -17.50
CA PHE A 320 3.86 2.95 -18.82
C PHE A 320 2.77 3.27 -19.84
N GLY A 321 3.12 4.11 -20.83
CA GLY A 321 2.17 4.57 -21.83
C GLY A 321 1.13 5.53 -21.26
N SER A 322 0.07 5.76 -22.03
CA SER A 322 -1.07 6.59 -21.64
C SER A 322 -2.23 5.71 -21.15
N SER A 323 -3.24 6.32 -20.52
CA SER A 323 -4.52 5.63 -20.33
C SER A 323 -5.06 5.17 -21.70
N LEU A 324 -5.88 4.13 -21.72
CA LEU A 324 -6.46 3.64 -22.97
C LEU A 324 -7.29 4.74 -23.65
N GLY A 325 -7.82 5.68 -22.86
CA GLY A 325 -8.74 6.70 -23.33
C GLY A 325 -10.10 6.11 -23.70
N HIS A 326 -11.06 7.00 -23.86
CA HIS A 326 -12.40 6.64 -24.29
C HIS A 326 -12.49 6.63 -25.82
N THR A 327 -12.91 5.50 -26.40
CA THR A 327 -13.38 5.42 -27.79
C THR A 327 -14.89 5.38 -27.76
N THR A 328 -15.57 6.37 -28.36
CA THR A 328 -17.03 6.52 -28.26
C THR A 328 -17.73 5.99 -29.50
N TYR A 329 -18.83 5.25 -29.29
CA TYR A 329 -19.80 4.87 -30.30
C TYR A 329 -21.20 5.10 -29.72
N ASN A 330 -22.05 5.88 -30.40
CA ASN A 330 -23.37 6.30 -29.89
C ASN A 330 -23.35 6.89 -28.47
N GLY A 331 -22.39 7.79 -28.17
CA GLY A 331 -22.31 8.49 -26.88
C GLY A 331 -21.83 7.64 -25.69
N LYS A 332 -21.45 6.38 -25.93
CA LYS A 332 -21.00 5.44 -24.91
C LYS A 332 -19.58 4.95 -25.20
N CYS A 333 -18.73 4.87 -24.17
CA CYS A 333 -17.39 4.34 -24.34
C CYS A 333 -17.44 2.84 -24.63
N SER A 334 -16.88 2.41 -25.75
CA SER A 334 -16.89 1.00 -26.19
C SER A 334 -16.08 0.06 -25.30
N ARG A 335 -15.26 0.58 -24.38
CA ARG A 335 -14.38 -0.21 -23.49
C ARG A 335 -14.90 -0.34 -22.05
N CYS A 336 -15.47 0.73 -21.49
CA CYS A 336 -15.95 0.74 -20.10
C CYS A 336 -17.44 1.07 -19.95
N GLY A 337 -18.16 1.31 -21.05
CA GLY A 337 -19.61 1.48 -21.04
C GLY A 337 -20.12 2.82 -20.47
N THR A 338 -19.24 3.74 -20.08
CA THR A 338 -19.64 5.07 -19.58
C THR A 338 -20.32 5.90 -20.67
N GLU A 339 -21.49 6.44 -20.35
CA GLU A 339 -22.22 7.41 -21.19
C GLU A 339 -21.66 8.83 -20.97
N ASN A 340 -21.61 9.65 -22.01
CA ASN A 340 -21.24 11.08 -22.01
C ASN A 340 -19.76 11.42 -21.72
N TYR A 341 -18.85 11.12 -22.67
CA TYR A 341 -17.50 11.69 -22.65
C TYR A 341 -17.56 13.23 -22.77
N ARG A 342 -17.11 13.93 -21.73
CA ARG A 342 -17.20 15.39 -21.61
C ARG A 342 -15.80 15.96 -21.43
N LYS A 343 -15.27 16.66 -22.44
CA LYS A 343 -13.97 17.35 -22.40
C LYS A 343 -14.14 18.82 -22.71
N LYS A 344 -13.60 19.68 -21.84
CA LYS A 344 -13.56 21.13 -22.03
C LYS A 344 -12.25 21.68 -21.46
N ILE A 345 -11.54 22.50 -22.23
CA ILE A 345 -10.33 23.19 -21.79
C ILE A 345 -10.39 24.63 -22.31
N LEU A 346 -10.25 25.59 -21.41
CA LEU A 346 -10.24 27.03 -21.67
C LEU A 346 -8.83 27.47 -22.04
N ASP A 347 -8.72 28.39 -23.00
CA ASP A 347 -7.44 28.94 -23.43
C ASP A 347 -7.00 30.13 -22.55
N VAL A 348 -6.74 29.85 -21.27
CA VAL A 348 -6.31 30.86 -20.30
C VAL A 348 -4.83 31.22 -20.52
N PRO A 349 -4.45 32.52 -20.54
CA PRO A 349 -3.05 32.93 -20.60
C PRO A 349 -2.21 32.26 -19.52
N TYR A 350 -1.01 31.82 -19.89
CA TYR A 350 -0.09 31.16 -18.98
C TYR A 350 1.04 32.08 -18.55
N ILE A 351 1.39 32.02 -17.27
CA ILE A 351 2.53 32.74 -16.69
C ILE A 351 3.31 31.73 -15.84
N TYR A 352 4.59 31.56 -16.15
CA TYR A 352 5.51 30.75 -15.38
C TYR A 352 6.08 31.55 -14.20
N GLN A 353 5.95 31.06 -12.97
CA GLN A 353 6.38 31.80 -11.78
C GLN A 353 7.89 31.82 -11.59
N GLY A 354 8.64 30.87 -12.19
CA GLY A 354 10.10 30.80 -12.07
C GLY A 354 10.84 32.02 -12.64
N ASN A 355 10.15 32.89 -13.40
CA ASN A 355 10.67 34.16 -13.89
C ASN A 355 10.51 35.29 -12.85
N GLY A 356 11.12 35.13 -11.67
CA GLY A 356 11.20 36.19 -10.65
C GLY A 356 10.18 36.11 -9.50
N TYR A 357 9.33 35.07 -9.47
CA TYR A 357 8.31 34.88 -8.44
C TYR A 357 8.41 33.48 -7.80
N PRO A 358 9.52 33.15 -7.11
CA PRO A 358 9.76 31.80 -6.57
C PRO A 358 8.63 31.29 -5.66
N ASN A 359 7.90 32.17 -4.98
CA ASN A 359 6.75 31.81 -4.13
C ASN A 359 5.44 32.49 -4.58
N GLY A 360 5.33 32.92 -5.84
CA GLY A 360 4.22 33.74 -6.31
C GLY A 360 3.02 33.01 -6.88
N CYS A 361 2.75 31.75 -6.52
CA CYS A 361 1.71 30.94 -7.16
C CYS A 361 0.31 31.60 -7.11
N GLU A 362 -0.04 32.28 -6.02
CA GLU A 362 -1.31 32.98 -5.84
C GLU A 362 -1.40 34.23 -6.70
N ALA A 363 -0.35 35.08 -6.68
CA ALA A 363 -0.30 36.31 -7.47
C ALA A 363 -0.30 36.00 -8.98
N VAL A 364 0.48 35.01 -9.40
CA VAL A 364 0.56 34.56 -10.79
C VAL A 364 -0.78 33.98 -11.25
N SER A 365 -1.42 33.14 -10.44
CA SER A 365 -2.74 32.57 -10.75
C SER A 365 -3.84 33.63 -10.83
N ALA A 366 -3.82 34.61 -9.93
CA ALA A 366 -4.73 35.75 -9.97
C ALA A 366 -4.59 36.55 -11.27
N VAL A 367 -3.35 36.84 -11.69
CA VAL A 367 -3.09 37.58 -12.94
C VAL A 367 -3.46 36.77 -14.18
N MET A 368 -3.23 35.46 -14.20
CA MET A 368 -3.70 34.59 -15.31
C MET A 368 -5.21 34.69 -15.50
N ALA A 369 -5.98 34.62 -14.40
CA ALA A 369 -7.44 34.74 -14.44
C ALA A 369 -7.91 36.14 -14.89
N LEU A 370 -7.29 37.22 -14.38
CA LEU A 370 -7.62 38.59 -14.78
C LEU A 370 -7.32 38.85 -16.26
N ARG A 371 -6.18 38.37 -16.77
CA ARG A 371 -5.81 38.51 -18.19
C ARG A 371 -6.76 37.76 -19.12
N TYR A 372 -7.31 36.62 -18.68
CA TYR A 372 -8.33 35.91 -19.45
C TYR A 372 -9.61 36.73 -19.64
N LEU A 373 -9.93 37.61 -18.68
CA LEU A 373 -11.06 38.55 -18.77
C LEU A 373 -10.74 39.82 -19.58
N GLY A 374 -9.55 39.88 -20.20
CA GLY A 374 -9.08 41.04 -20.96
C GLY A 374 -8.51 42.17 -20.10
N ILE A 375 -8.30 41.96 -18.80
CA ILE A 375 -7.73 42.98 -17.92
C ILE A 375 -6.20 42.97 -18.08
N ASN A 376 -5.66 44.08 -18.58
CA ASN A 376 -4.21 44.24 -18.74
C ASN A 376 -3.56 44.60 -17.39
N ILE A 377 -2.96 43.61 -16.74
CA ILE A 377 -2.28 43.73 -15.45
C ILE A 377 -0.99 42.90 -15.45
N SER A 378 0.06 43.39 -14.79
CA SER A 378 1.31 42.64 -14.56
C SER A 378 1.31 41.98 -13.18
N VAL A 379 2.11 40.92 -13.03
CA VAL A 379 2.31 40.27 -11.73
C VAL A 379 2.94 41.24 -10.74
N ASP A 380 3.92 42.04 -11.18
CA ASP A 380 4.52 43.06 -10.33
C ASP A 380 3.51 44.09 -9.82
N TYR A 381 2.66 44.62 -10.70
CA TYR A 381 1.64 45.57 -10.29
C TYR A 381 0.68 44.96 -9.27
N PHE A 382 0.28 43.70 -9.48
CA PHE A 382 -0.58 42.98 -8.55
C PHE A 382 0.07 42.84 -7.17
N ILE A 383 1.35 42.44 -7.11
CA ILE A 383 2.09 42.28 -5.85
C ILE A 383 2.25 43.64 -5.14
N ASP A 384 2.66 44.67 -5.87
CA ASP A 384 3.03 45.95 -5.27
C ASP A 384 1.83 46.78 -4.81
N ASN A 385 0.70 46.67 -5.51
CA ASN A 385 -0.43 47.58 -5.31
C ASN A 385 -1.69 46.89 -4.75
N LEU A 386 -1.85 45.59 -4.96
CA LEU A 386 -3.12 44.90 -4.68
C LEU A 386 -2.99 43.83 -3.60
N LEU A 387 -1.85 43.14 -3.51
CA LEU A 387 -1.65 42.01 -2.60
C LEU A 387 -1.29 42.52 -1.19
N PRO A 388 -2.16 42.35 -0.17
CA PRO A 388 -1.80 42.69 1.19
C PRO A 388 -0.70 41.76 1.68
N MET A 389 0.48 42.29 2.02
CA MET A 389 1.64 41.50 2.48
C MET A 389 1.94 41.73 3.97
N GLY A 390 2.51 40.71 4.60
CA GLY A 390 3.00 40.74 5.98
C GLY A 390 4.38 40.10 6.11
N PRO A 391 5.01 40.15 7.30
CA PRO A 391 6.33 39.57 7.50
C PRO A 391 6.33 38.05 7.30
N ALA A 392 7.49 37.45 6.99
CA ALA A 392 7.60 35.99 6.96
C ALA A 392 7.39 35.38 8.37
N PRO A 393 6.68 34.25 8.50
CA PRO A 393 6.44 33.60 9.78
C PRO A 393 7.71 32.92 10.32
N THR A 394 7.82 32.86 11.65
CA THR A 394 8.81 32.01 12.34
C THR A 394 8.14 30.72 12.80
N VAL A 395 8.61 29.57 12.33
CA VAL A 395 8.09 28.25 12.75
C VAL A 395 8.26 28.06 14.26
N GLY A 396 7.17 27.71 14.95
CA GLY A 396 7.11 27.63 16.41
C GLY A 396 7.06 28.98 17.13
N GLY A 397 7.24 30.09 16.41
CA GLY A 397 7.28 31.45 16.93
C GLY A 397 6.06 32.27 16.52
N ILE A 398 6.31 33.53 16.15
CA ILE A 398 5.28 34.48 15.71
C ILE A 398 5.29 34.62 14.18
N GLY A 399 4.10 34.76 13.60
CA GLY A 399 3.92 35.01 12.17
C GLY A 399 2.55 35.60 11.85
N PRO A 400 2.32 36.11 10.63
CA PRO A 400 1.03 36.65 10.22
C PRO A 400 -0.04 35.55 10.02
N ASP A 401 -1.28 35.98 9.85
CA ASP A 401 -2.41 35.11 9.51
C ASP A 401 -2.54 35.00 7.98
N PRO A 402 -2.35 33.82 7.35
CA PRO A 402 -2.43 33.67 5.90
C PRO A 402 -3.84 33.91 5.33
N ASP A 403 -4.87 33.96 6.18
CA ASP A 403 -6.21 34.40 5.78
C ASP A 403 -6.33 35.94 5.65
N LYS A 404 -5.35 36.71 6.12
CA LYS A 404 -5.42 38.18 6.18
C LYS A 404 -4.40 38.88 5.29
N VAL A 405 -3.22 38.29 5.14
CA VAL A 405 -2.11 38.81 4.33
C VAL A 405 -1.33 37.66 3.71
N TYR A 406 -0.60 37.96 2.64
CA TYR A 406 0.47 37.12 2.13
C TYR A 406 1.64 37.10 3.11
N CYS A 407 2.04 35.90 3.51
CA CYS A 407 3.11 35.65 4.46
C CYS A 407 4.47 35.78 3.75
N GLY A 408 5.20 36.87 3.99
CA GLY A 408 6.49 37.15 3.33
C GLY A 408 6.33 37.88 2.00
N ASP A 409 7.21 37.58 1.04
CA ASP A 409 7.24 38.23 -0.28
C ASP A 409 7.24 37.18 -1.41
N PRO A 410 6.29 37.22 -2.37
CA PRO A 410 6.24 36.34 -3.54
C PRO A 410 7.54 36.27 -4.36
N ARG A 411 8.32 37.35 -4.38
CA ARG A 411 9.57 37.49 -5.13
C ARG A 411 10.79 36.96 -4.39
N SER A 412 10.66 36.67 -3.10
CA SER A 412 11.75 36.21 -2.24
C SER A 412 11.71 34.71 -2.05
N SER A 413 12.89 34.07 -1.92
CA SER A 413 13.01 32.67 -1.49
C SER A 413 12.49 32.44 -0.07
N GLY A 414 12.37 33.50 0.75
CA GLY A 414 11.75 33.48 2.07
C GLY A 414 10.24 33.74 2.10
N GLY A 415 9.59 33.87 0.93
CA GLY A 415 8.13 33.94 0.81
C GLY A 415 7.45 32.62 1.17
N TRP A 416 6.19 32.68 1.60
CA TRP A 416 5.42 31.50 2.01
C TRP A 416 4.14 31.33 1.19
N GLY A 417 3.20 32.26 1.27
CA GLY A 417 1.89 32.14 0.62
C GLY A 417 0.75 32.86 1.35
N CYS A 418 -0.44 32.84 0.75
CA CYS A 418 -1.70 33.27 1.35
C CYS A 418 -2.86 32.32 1.02
N TYR A 419 -3.92 32.39 1.81
CA TYR A 419 -5.19 31.75 1.51
C TYR A 419 -6.11 32.67 0.70
N SER A 420 -7.16 32.07 0.15
CA SER A 420 -8.11 32.70 -0.77
C SER A 420 -8.72 34.03 -0.32
N PRO A 421 -9.00 34.32 0.97
CA PRO A 421 -9.55 35.62 1.35
C PRO A 421 -8.64 36.80 0.99
N VAL A 422 -7.32 36.59 0.96
CA VAL A 422 -6.34 37.64 0.63
C VAL A 422 -6.47 38.04 -0.83
N ILE A 423 -6.63 37.08 -1.73
CA ILE A 423 -6.84 37.32 -3.17
C ILE A 423 -8.25 37.88 -3.42
N ALA A 424 -9.27 37.38 -2.71
CA ALA A 424 -10.62 37.91 -2.78
C ALA A 424 -10.66 39.41 -2.40
N LYS A 425 -9.95 39.80 -1.35
CA LYS A 425 -9.80 41.21 -0.94
C LYS A 425 -9.09 42.07 -1.99
N ALA A 426 -8.05 41.52 -2.63
CA ALA A 426 -7.38 42.21 -3.74
C ALA A 426 -8.30 42.41 -4.95
N PHE A 427 -9.17 41.45 -5.25
CA PHE A 427 -10.18 41.61 -6.31
C PHE A 427 -11.28 42.59 -5.93
N GLU A 428 -11.73 42.60 -4.67
CA GLU A 428 -12.73 43.56 -4.19
C GLU A 428 -12.27 45.02 -4.31
N SER A 429 -10.97 45.28 -4.09
CA SER A 429 -10.41 46.63 -4.18
C SER A 429 -10.13 47.08 -5.62
N TYR A 430 -9.94 46.16 -6.56
CA TYR A 430 -9.46 46.46 -7.91
C TYR A 430 -10.53 46.34 -9.01
N LEU A 431 -11.44 45.36 -8.91
CA LEU A 431 -12.40 45.09 -9.97
C LEU A 431 -13.49 46.15 -10.03
N ASN A 432 -13.76 46.67 -11.23
CA ASN A 432 -14.92 47.53 -11.46
C ASN A 432 -16.20 46.71 -11.29
N LYS A 433 -16.96 47.01 -10.24
CA LYS A 433 -18.18 46.29 -9.85
C LYS A 433 -19.31 46.37 -10.88
N ASP A 434 -19.27 47.32 -11.82
CA ASP A 434 -20.26 47.43 -12.90
C ASP A 434 -19.98 46.43 -14.04
N HIS A 435 -18.71 46.04 -14.24
CA HIS A 435 -18.29 45.19 -15.35
C HIS A 435 -17.87 43.79 -14.94
N TYR A 436 -17.48 43.60 -13.68
CA TYR A 436 -16.92 42.35 -13.20
C TYR A 436 -17.54 41.95 -11.87
N SER A 437 -17.54 40.65 -11.61
CA SER A 437 -17.85 40.06 -10.32
C SER A 437 -16.91 38.90 -10.04
N PHE A 438 -16.79 38.53 -8.78
CA PHE A 438 -16.08 37.31 -8.40
C PHE A 438 -16.87 36.57 -7.33
N TYR A 439 -16.68 35.25 -7.27
CA TYR A 439 -17.27 34.39 -6.27
C TYR A 439 -16.15 33.65 -5.53
N HIS A 440 -16.03 33.91 -4.24
CA HIS A 440 -15.11 33.23 -3.32
C HIS A 440 -15.89 32.14 -2.57
N SER A 441 -15.35 30.92 -2.53
CA SER A 441 -16.03 29.75 -1.97
C SER A 441 -15.09 28.76 -1.31
N TYR A 442 -15.66 28.02 -0.37
CA TYR A 442 -15.08 26.80 0.23
C TYR A 442 -15.97 25.56 0.00
N ASP A 443 -17.12 25.74 -0.66
CA ASP A 443 -18.22 24.76 -0.62
C ASP A 443 -18.30 23.84 -1.85
N TYR A 444 -17.50 24.11 -2.88
CA TYR A 444 -17.60 23.40 -4.15
C TYR A 444 -16.49 22.36 -4.29
N SER A 445 -16.83 21.19 -4.82
CA SER A 445 -15.84 20.26 -5.38
C SER A 445 -15.30 20.79 -6.71
N LEU A 446 -14.18 20.25 -7.19
CA LEU A 446 -13.68 20.57 -8.53
C LEU A 446 -14.68 20.20 -9.62
N LYS A 447 -15.51 19.18 -9.41
CA LYS A 447 -16.60 18.83 -10.32
C LYS A 447 -17.65 19.94 -10.36
N ASP A 448 -18.09 20.43 -9.19
CA ASP A 448 -19.07 21.51 -9.13
C ASP A 448 -18.54 22.80 -9.76
N LEU A 449 -17.24 23.09 -9.55
CA LEU A 449 -16.56 24.20 -10.22
C LEU A 449 -16.52 24.02 -11.75
N CYS A 450 -16.33 22.79 -12.23
CA CYS A 450 -16.37 22.50 -13.66
C CYS A 450 -17.77 22.71 -14.24
N ASP A 451 -18.79 22.13 -13.62
CA ASP A 451 -20.17 22.22 -14.08
C ASP A 451 -20.71 23.66 -14.02
N LYS A 452 -20.31 24.44 -13.00
CA LYS A 452 -20.78 25.81 -12.80
C LYS A 452 -20.00 26.84 -13.60
N TYR A 453 -18.68 26.74 -13.66
CA TYR A 453 -17.82 27.79 -14.20
C TYR A 453 -17.11 27.38 -15.49
N ILE A 454 -16.42 26.24 -15.51
CA ILE A 454 -15.65 25.81 -16.69
C ILE A 454 -16.58 25.61 -17.89
N ASP A 455 -17.74 24.97 -17.69
CA ASP A 455 -18.78 24.81 -18.71
C ASP A 455 -19.34 26.11 -19.26
N ASN A 456 -19.22 27.20 -18.50
CA ASN A 456 -19.62 28.55 -18.90
C ASN A 456 -18.45 29.42 -19.35
N GLY A 457 -17.26 28.84 -19.55
CA GLY A 457 -16.11 29.57 -20.05
C GLY A 457 -15.41 30.42 -19.00
N ILE A 458 -15.57 30.10 -17.72
CA ILE A 458 -15.02 30.86 -16.59
C ILE A 458 -13.95 30.02 -15.90
N PRO A 459 -12.68 30.43 -15.90
CA PRO A 459 -11.63 29.74 -15.15
C PRO A 459 -11.74 30.03 -13.66
N VAL A 460 -11.21 29.11 -12.84
CA VAL A 460 -11.34 29.19 -11.39
C VAL A 460 -9.96 29.08 -10.75
N ILE A 461 -9.59 30.05 -9.93
CA ILE A 461 -8.39 29.99 -9.11
C ILE A 461 -8.66 29.02 -7.95
N VAL A 462 -7.77 28.07 -7.71
CA VAL A 462 -7.91 27.07 -6.65
C VAL A 462 -6.63 26.95 -5.82
N TRP A 463 -6.78 26.58 -4.56
CA TRP A 463 -5.67 26.20 -3.69
C TRP A 463 -5.60 24.68 -3.61
N GLY A 464 -4.45 24.12 -3.96
CA GLY A 464 -4.16 22.70 -3.87
C GLY A 464 -2.73 22.48 -3.38
N THR A 465 -2.29 21.23 -3.33
CA THR A 465 -0.91 20.94 -2.93
C THR A 465 0.03 20.97 -4.13
N LEU A 466 1.31 21.30 -3.91
CA LEU A 466 2.33 21.25 -4.95
C LEU A 466 2.37 19.86 -5.60
N ASN A 467 2.34 19.82 -6.93
CA ASN A 467 2.19 18.61 -7.74
C ASN A 467 0.96 17.75 -7.41
N MET A 468 -0.06 18.31 -6.76
CA MET A 468 -1.23 17.58 -6.24
C MET A 468 -0.83 16.39 -5.35
N GLU A 469 0.24 16.51 -4.55
CA GLU A 469 0.67 15.47 -3.61
C GLU A 469 -0.24 15.38 -2.38
N ILE A 470 -0.67 14.17 -2.02
CA ILE A 470 -1.63 13.93 -0.93
C ILE A 470 -0.93 13.86 0.44
N ALA A 471 0.34 13.45 0.48
CA ALA A 471 1.14 13.44 1.69
C ALA A 471 1.66 14.86 1.98
N THR A 472 1.19 15.47 3.07
CA THR A 472 1.61 16.82 3.46
C THR A 472 1.98 16.89 4.93
N SER A 473 2.81 17.87 5.27
CA SER A 473 3.16 18.20 6.65
C SER A 473 2.79 19.65 6.93
N CYS A 474 2.22 19.87 8.11
CA CYS A 474 1.88 21.20 8.59
C CYS A 474 2.94 21.70 9.57
N VAL A 475 3.28 22.98 9.46
CA VAL A 475 4.03 23.70 10.49
C VAL A 475 3.10 24.66 11.22
N LYS A 476 3.50 25.06 12.43
CA LYS A 476 2.69 25.91 13.28
C LYS A 476 3.45 27.17 13.69
N TRP A 477 2.71 28.25 13.85
CA TRP A 477 3.15 29.48 14.53
C TRP A 477 1.95 30.13 15.20
N LYS A 478 2.17 31.15 16.02
CA LYS A 478 1.10 31.96 16.61
C LYS A 478 1.06 33.32 15.94
N THR A 479 -0.14 33.85 15.73
CA THR A 479 -0.31 35.27 15.42
C THR A 479 0.02 36.13 16.64
N SER A 480 0.27 37.43 16.44
CA SER A 480 0.44 38.39 17.54
C SER A 480 -0.77 38.42 18.50
N GLY A 481 -1.96 38.13 17.99
CA GLY A 481 -3.19 37.99 18.77
C GLY A 481 -3.41 36.60 19.40
N GLY A 482 -2.45 35.68 19.33
CA GLY A 482 -2.51 34.37 19.98
C GLY A 482 -3.21 33.25 19.20
N LYS A 483 -3.85 33.52 18.04
CA LYS A 483 -4.40 32.47 17.15
C LYS A 483 -3.27 31.55 16.68
N THR A 484 -3.40 30.24 16.90
CA THR A 484 -2.47 29.24 16.35
C THR A 484 -2.79 29.03 14.87
N ILE A 485 -1.79 29.22 14.01
CA ILE A 485 -1.85 28.89 12.59
C ILE A 485 -1.27 27.50 12.37
N SER A 486 -1.96 26.69 11.57
CA SER A 486 -1.44 25.43 11.02
C SER A 486 -1.33 25.60 9.52
N TYR A 487 -0.11 25.65 9.00
CA TYR A 487 0.19 25.96 7.61
C TYR A 487 0.76 24.75 6.88
N ASN A 488 0.18 24.40 5.74
CA ASN A 488 0.65 23.31 4.91
C ASN A 488 1.89 23.74 4.11
N ARG A 489 3.05 23.09 4.33
CA ARG A 489 4.29 23.45 3.62
C ARG A 489 4.25 23.24 2.11
N ARG A 490 3.29 22.46 1.63
CA ARG A 490 3.08 22.18 0.20
C ARG A 490 1.95 23.01 -0.39
N LEU A 491 1.57 24.12 0.25
CA LEU A 491 0.60 25.05 -0.32
C LEU A 491 0.99 25.43 -1.75
N HIS A 492 0.04 25.33 -2.67
CA HIS A 492 0.17 25.77 -4.05
C HIS A 492 -1.15 26.38 -4.53
N CYS A 493 -1.09 27.25 -5.52
CA CYS A 493 -2.25 27.91 -6.10
C CYS A 493 -2.17 27.83 -7.63
N LEU A 494 -3.28 27.43 -8.25
CA LEU A 494 -3.37 27.14 -9.67
C LEU A 494 -4.66 27.71 -10.25
N VAL A 495 -4.77 27.71 -11.58
CA VAL A 495 -6.03 28.04 -12.26
C VAL A 495 -6.60 26.79 -12.90
N LEU A 496 -7.77 26.33 -12.45
CA LEU A 496 -8.57 25.30 -13.11
C LEU A 496 -9.07 25.86 -14.45
N VAL A 497 -8.66 25.22 -15.54
CA VAL A 497 -8.97 25.64 -16.91
C VAL A 497 -9.77 24.60 -17.67
N GLY A 498 -9.93 23.38 -17.14
CA GLY A 498 -10.60 22.34 -17.90
C GLY A 498 -10.80 21.06 -17.14
N TYR A 499 -11.50 20.15 -17.79
CA TYR A 499 -11.64 18.77 -17.38
C TYR A 499 -11.86 17.88 -18.61
N ASP A 500 -11.55 16.60 -18.46
CA ASP A 500 -12.16 15.54 -19.24
C ASP A 500 -12.81 14.52 -18.30
N ASN A 501 -13.05 13.30 -18.76
CA ASN A 501 -13.59 12.26 -17.89
C ASN A 501 -12.66 11.91 -16.73
N ASP A 502 -11.34 12.06 -16.91
CA ASP A 502 -10.31 11.41 -16.10
C ASP A 502 -9.47 12.42 -15.33
N ASN A 503 -9.35 13.64 -15.88
CA ASN A 503 -8.47 14.67 -15.39
C ASN A 503 -9.18 16.01 -15.21
N TYR A 504 -8.67 16.78 -14.27
CA TYR A 504 -8.80 18.23 -14.27
C TYR A 504 -7.52 18.84 -14.88
N TYR A 505 -7.71 19.89 -15.67
CA TYR A 505 -6.63 20.60 -16.35
C TYR A 505 -6.40 21.94 -15.66
N PHE A 506 -5.15 22.27 -15.36
CA PHE A 506 -4.79 23.49 -14.67
C PHE A 506 -3.69 24.24 -15.42
N ASN A 507 -3.75 25.56 -15.44
CA ASN A 507 -2.53 26.34 -15.60
C ASN A 507 -1.80 26.29 -14.26
N ASP A 508 -0.73 25.49 -14.21
CA ASP A 508 0.13 25.34 -13.04
C ASP A 508 1.32 26.29 -13.16
N PRO A 509 1.44 27.30 -12.28
CA PRO A 509 2.52 28.27 -12.33
C PRO A 509 3.94 27.68 -12.34
N TRP A 510 4.14 26.46 -11.83
CA TRP A 510 5.41 25.72 -11.88
C TRP A 510 5.49 24.69 -13.01
N ASN A 511 4.38 24.01 -13.33
CA ASN A 511 4.41 22.83 -14.20
C ASN A 511 3.99 23.07 -15.66
N GLY A 512 3.27 24.16 -15.96
CA GLY A 512 2.93 24.53 -17.34
C GLY A 512 1.48 24.93 -17.57
N LYS A 513 1.14 25.16 -18.84
CA LYS A 513 -0.22 25.47 -19.30
C LYS A 513 -1.04 24.18 -19.47
N ALA A 514 -2.29 24.19 -19.00
CA ALA A 514 -3.23 23.08 -19.12
C ALA A 514 -2.62 21.69 -18.74
N VAL A 515 -1.90 21.65 -17.62
CA VAL A 515 -1.36 20.42 -17.05
C VAL A 515 -2.50 19.55 -16.52
N ALA A 516 -2.52 18.29 -16.93
CA ALA A 516 -3.52 17.32 -16.51
C ALA A 516 -3.13 16.67 -15.17
N TYR A 517 -4.07 16.64 -14.23
CA TYR A 517 -4.00 15.84 -13.01
C TYR A 517 -5.26 14.98 -12.90
N SER A 518 -5.12 13.73 -12.45
CA SER A 518 -6.28 12.85 -12.30
C SER A 518 -7.30 13.47 -11.35
N LYS A 519 -8.59 13.24 -11.63
CA LYS A 519 -9.68 13.84 -10.86
C LYS A 519 -9.58 13.55 -9.38
N GLU A 520 -9.28 12.30 -9.01
CA GLU A 520 -9.16 11.90 -7.61
C GLU A 520 -7.99 12.61 -6.92
N ARG A 521 -6.84 12.70 -7.60
CA ARG A 521 -5.63 13.32 -7.04
C ARG A 521 -5.82 14.82 -6.86
N ALA A 522 -6.31 15.50 -7.88
CA ALA A 522 -6.57 16.93 -7.83
C ALA A 522 -7.68 17.28 -6.83
N GLN A 523 -8.77 16.51 -6.79
CA GLN A 523 -9.85 16.71 -5.83
C GLN A 523 -9.34 16.59 -4.39
N ARG A 524 -8.56 15.56 -4.10
CA ARG A 524 -8.02 15.34 -2.75
C ARG A 524 -6.98 16.39 -2.35
N ALA A 525 -6.14 16.83 -3.28
CA ALA A 525 -5.19 17.92 -3.06
C ALA A 525 -5.87 19.26 -2.78
N PHE A 526 -6.98 19.53 -3.46
CA PHE A 526 -7.83 20.69 -3.25
C PHE A 526 -8.56 20.65 -1.89
N GLU A 527 -9.07 19.48 -1.49
CA GLU A 527 -9.69 19.24 -0.18
C GLU A 527 -8.70 19.43 0.98
N ILE A 528 -7.45 18.99 0.82
CA ILE A 528 -6.39 19.16 1.84
C ILE A 528 -6.18 20.63 2.20
N LEU A 529 -6.35 21.55 1.25
CA LEU A 529 -6.26 22.99 1.51
C LEU A 529 -7.61 23.65 1.81
N GLY A 530 -8.67 22.87 1.97
CA GLY A 530 -9.98 23.36 2.40
C GLY A 530 -10.86 23.85 1.27
N ASN A 531 -10.75 23.30 0.05
CA ASN A 531 -11.63 23.60 -1.08
C ASN A 531 -11.68 25.09 -1.48
N GLN A 532 -10.60 25.81 -1.26
CA GLN A 532 -10.59 27.26 -1.48
C GLN A 532 -10.60 27.58 -2.95
N SER A 533 -11.56 28.39 -3.40
CA SER A 533 -11.70 28.73 -4.80
C SER A 533 -12.20 30.16 -5.03
N ILE A 534 -11.75 30.76 -6.15
CA ILE A 534 -12.23 32.06 -6.61
C ILE A 534 -12.50 31.99 -8.11
N ALA A 535 -13.76 32.18 -8.51
CA ALA A 535 -14.15 32.35 -9.91
C ALA A 535 -14.32 33.85 -10.20
N VAL A 536 -13.68 34.37 -11.25
CA VAL A 536 -13.80 35.78 -11.66
C VAL A 536 -14.51 35.84 -13.01
N MET A 537 -15.51 36.71 -13.12
CA MET A 537 -16.46 36.72 -14.22
C MET A 537 -16.63 38.15 -14.74
N LYS A 538 -16.87 38.25 -16.05
CA LYS A 538 -17.38 39.46 -16.68
C LYS A 538 -18.91 39.43 -16.61
N LYS A 539 -19.52 40.56 -16.24
CA LYS A 539 -20.99 40.72 -16.17
C LYS A 539 -21.60 40.86 -17.56
#